data_AF-A0A7C8NT39-F1
#
_entry.id   AF-A0A7C8NT39-F1
#
_cell.length_a   1.000
_cell.length_b   1.000
_cell.length_c   1.000
_cell.angle_alpha   90.00
_cell.angle_beta   90.00
_cell.angle_gamma   90.00
#
_symmetry.space_group_name_H-M   'P 1'
#
loop_
_entity.id
_entity.type
_entity.pdbx_description
1 polymer ?
#
loop_
_entity_poly.entity_id
_entity_poly.type
_entity_poly.pdbx_seq_one_letter_code
_entity_poly.pdbx_strand_id
1 'polypeptide(L)'
;MEFAYDNNIRWRFTDADKLPRTFWILFFWVLLLPINLIPIKIYGKIEAVVGYFKMLVLCGLIILMLIIADGNARRGQNRIGFSGAWNSTNGPFLNEFQLGARTISGPAGQFLLTLNVLSAALFSYVGMEIVAVAVGEAKYLDQAKSPESIKVGTRKIYIRVIVLYLASIIAMSFPVWSTNPNLKRDPRLHDGFEKSESATSPFLIAIIEAGIPILPHILNAFFVFSGFASAVNSLYVSSRILYSLAKRDMGIPSAAVGTGWIVALVSIVGIWQEPSEVFRKFSTNAVVSAQIVNCCICLSYIRYYRHLRQLENQVAPDKLRASNNLYAYKSHFQPVRAIFGFIGCAFVILTNGLPAMLKKPVDAGGIVASYISVFLFASLALFYALKEARSYKAGKIKDFEIQYRLPGSERRGDLPLDSSLGIKENIKAFGSWILVYL
;
A
#
# COMPACT_ATOMS: atom_id res chain seq x y z
N MET A 1 16.99 -14.57 23.21
CA MET A 1 17.25 -14.38 21.75
C MET A 1 18.73 -14.49 21.57
N GLU A 2 19.21 -15.56 20.94
CA GLU A 2 20.64 -15.80 20.73
C GLU A 2 20.90 -15.83 19.22
N PHE A 3 21.76 -14.93 18.76
CA PHE A 3 22.37 -15.01 17.44
C PHE A 3 23.82 -15.38 17.66
N ALA A 4 24.21 -16.55 17.17
CA ALA A 4 25.60 -16.99 17.11
C ALA A 4 26.04 -16.90 15.65
N TYR A 5 26.79 -15.84 15.32
CA TYR A 5 27.60 -15.79 14.10
C TYR A 5 29.03 -15.58 14.56
N ASP A 6 29.73 -16.71 14.70
CA ASP A 6 31.13 -16.86 15.08
C ASP A 6 31.49 -16.62 16.57
N ASN A 7 32.48 -17.38 17.03
CA ASN A 7 32.65 -17.88 18.41
C ASN A 7 33.00 -16.87 19.52
N ASN A 8 32.76 -15.56 19.37
CA ASN A 8 33.08 -14.60 20.45
C ASN A 8 32.14 -13.39 20.62
N ILE A 9 31.02 -13.29 19.90
CA ILE A 9 30.02 -12.25 20.16
C ILE A 9 28.65 -12.90 20.33
N ARG A 10 28.33 -13.25 21.58
CA ARG A 10 27.00 -13.73 21.98
C ARG A 10 26.16 -12.54 22.41
N TRP A 11 25.19 -12.15 21.60
CA TRP A 11 24.17 -11.19 22.01
C TRP A 11 23.13 -11.91 22.87
N ARG A 12 23.35 -11.92 24.19
CA ARG A 12 22.36 -12.39 25.16
C ARG A 12 21.39 -11.26 25.49
N PHE A 13 20.16 -11.37 24.99
CA PHE A 13 19.05 -10.61 25.55
C PHE A 13 18.57 -11.32 26.82
N THR A 14 18.94 -10.82 27.99
CA THR A 14 18.36 -11.26 29.27
C THR A 14 16.85 -10.98 29.24
N ASP A 15 16.04 -12.01 29.52
CA ASP A 15 14.58 -11.89 29.55
C ASP A 15 14.06 -11.01 30.70
N ALA A 16 14.94 -10.56 31.61
CA ALA A 16 14.62 -9.73 32.76
C ALA A 16 14.20 -8.28 32.43
N ASP A 17 14.52 -7.76 31.24
CA ASP A 17 14.31 -6.34 30.88
C ASP A 17 13.30 -6.13 29.72
N LYS A 18 12.58 -7.17 29.30
CA LYS A 18 11.59 -7.06 28.23
C LYS A 18 10.29 -6.46 28.77
N LEU A 19 10.07 -5.17 28.51
CA LEU A 19 8.76 -4.55 28.69
C LEU A 19 7.66 -5.42 28.05
N PRO A 20 6.53 -5.66 28.74
CA PRO A 20 5.49 -6.54 28.24
C PRO A 20 4.96 -6.03 26.90
N ARG A 21 4.58 -6.94 25.98
CA ARG A 21 4.04 -6.59 24.65
C ARG A 21 2.87 -5.60 24.75
N THR A 22 2.05 -5.74 25.78
CA THR A 22 0.94 -4.85 26.14
C THR A 22 1.38 -3.40 26.28
N PHE A 23 2.53 -3.14 26.89
CA PHE A 23 3.07 -1.79 27.07
C PHE A 23 3.32 -1.14 25.71
N TRP A 24 3.99 -1.83 24.78
CA TRP A 24 4.30 -1.27 23.46
C TRP A 24 3.05 -1.01 22.62
N ILE A 25 2.08 -1.93 22.64
CA ILE A 25 0.80 -1.77 21.90
C ILE A 25 0.04 -0.56 22.45
N LEU A 26 -0.13 -0.46 23.77
CA LEU A 26 -0.84 0.66 24.41
C LEU A 26 -0.08 1.98 24.25
N PHE A 27 1.25 1.96 24.34
CA PHE A 27 2.08 3.14 24.15
C PHE A 27 1.86 3.76 22.77
N PHE A 28 1.98 2.97 21.70
CA PHE A 28 1.74 3.47 20.35
C PHE A 28 0.27 3.86 20.14
N TRP A 29 -0.69 3.13 20.70
CA TRP A 29 -2.12 3.45 20.58
C TRP A 29 -2.49 4.78 21.27
N VAL A 30 -1.95 5.04 22.47
CA VAL A 30 -2.11 6.32 23.16
C VAL A 30 -1.42 7.44 22.40
N LEU A 31 -0.24 7.19 21.82
CA LEU A 31 0.53 8.18 21.04
C LEU A 31 -0.18 8.59 19.73
N LEU A 32 -1.00 7.72 19.15
CA LEU A 32 -1.77 8.03 17.93
C LEU A 32 -2.73 9.21 18.11
N LEU A 33 -3.39 9.31 19.28
CA LEU A 33 -4.43 10.29 19.54
C LEU A 33 -3.92 11.74 19.50
N PRO A 34 -2.93 12.16 20.32
CA PRO A 34 -2.47 13.55 20.32
C PRO A 34 -1.89 13.97 18.97
N ILE A 35 -1.22 13.07 18.25
CA ILE A 35 -0.66 13.37 16.92
C ILE A 35 -1.78 13.65 15.91
N ASN A 36 -2.87 12.89 15.96
CA ASN A 36 -4.02 13.10 15.06
C ASN A 36 -4.87 14.33 15.44
N LEU A 37 -4.67 14.91 16.61
CA LEU A 37 -5.29 16.17 17.04
C LEU A 37 -4.46 17.41 16.63
N ILE A 38 -3.24 17.22 16.12
CA ILE A 38 -2.39 18.33 15.65
C ILE A 38 -3.08 19.06 14.48
N PRO A 39 -3.00 20.41 14.42
CA PRO A 39 -3.54 21.17 13.30
C PRO A 39 -2.99 20.70 11.95
N ILE A 40 -3.88 20.57 10.97
CA ILE A 40 -3.59 19.96 9.67
C ILE A 40 -2.42 20.59 8.91
N LYS A 41 -2.21 21.90 9.09
CA LYS A 41 -1.10 22.63 8.47
C LYS A 41 0.26 22.16 8.98
N ILE A 42 0.34 21.82 10.28
CA ILE A 42 1.55 21.34 10.92
C ILE A 42 1.74 19.87 10.56
N TYR A 43 0.67 19.08 10.65
CA TYR A 43 0.68 17.67 10.26
C TYR A 43 1.21 17.47 8.83
N GLY A 44 0.70 18.25 7.85
CA GLY A 44 1.16 18.14 6.46
C GLY A 44 2.65 18.47 6.26
N LYS A 45 3.23 19.37 7.07
CA LYS A 45 4.68 19.65 7.04
C LYS A 45 5.49 18.49 7.62
N ILE A 46 5.04 17.93 8.73
CA ILE A 46 5.70 16.78 9.38
C ILE A 46 5.67 15.58 8.45
N GLU A 47 4.51 15.26 7.88
CA GLU A 47 4.34 14.13 6.95
C GLU A 47 5.26 14.28 5.72
N ALA A 48 5.40 15.49 5.18
CA ALA A 48 6.32 15.76 4.07
C ALA A 48 7.78 15.47 4.45
N VAL A 49 8.26 15.96 5.61
CA VAL A 49 9.64 15.72 6.08
C VAL A 49 9.88 14.24 6.35
N VAL A 50 8.95 13.57 7.03
CA VAL A 50 9.00 12.13 7.30
C VAL A 50 8.99 11.33 5.99
N GLY A 51 8.20 11.76 4.99
CA GLY A 51 8.16 11.16 3.66
C GLY A 51 9.52 11.24 2.94
N TYR A 52 10.17 12.41 2.94
CA TYR A 52 11.51 12.56 2.35
C TYR A 52 12.55 11.68 3.06
N PHE A 53 12.52 11.66 4.39
CA PHE A 53 13.42 10.81 5.17
C PHE A 53 13.22 9.32 4.85
N LYS A 54 11.97 8.86 4.74
CA LYS A 54 11.66 7.47 4.36
C LYS A 54 12.20 7.11 2.98
N MET A 55 12.07 8.03 2.01
CA MET A 55 12.60 7.83 0.66
C MET A 55 14.13 7.75 0.66
N LEU A 56 14.81 8.61 1.44
CA LEU A 56 16.27 8.57 1.58
C LEU A 56 16.74 7.22 2.13
N VAL A 57 16.12 6.75 3.22
CA VAL A 57 16.47 5.46 3.83
C VAL A 57 16.23 4.31 2.85
N LEU A 58 15.12 4.32 2.09
CA LEU A 58 14.85 3.31 1.08
C LEU A 58 15.91 3.29 -0.03
N CYS A 59 16.27 4.46 -0.57
CA CYS A 59 17.35 4.55 -1.57
C CYS A 59 18.69 4.07 -1.01
N GLY A 60 19.03 4.46 0.23
CA GLY A 60 20.24 3.99 0.91
C GLY A 60 20.24 2.47 1.11
N LEU A 61 19.08 1.89 1.45
CA LEU A 61 18.92 0.45 1.59
C LEU A 61 19.14 -0.29 0.26
N ILE A 62 18.62 0.23 -0.86
CA ILE A 62 18.84 -0.34 -2.20
C ILE A 62 20.34 -0.36 -2.53
N ILE A 63 21.02 0.79 -2.35
CA ILE A 63 22.46 0.91 -2.62
C ILE A 63 23.26 -0.05 -1.74
N LEU A 64 22.92 -0.13 -0.44
CA LEU A 64 23.56 -1.04 0.50
C LEU A 64 23.42 -2.50 0.08
N MET A 65 22.23 -2.94 -0.36
CA MET A 65 22.03 -4.31 -0.83
C MET A 65 22.91 -4.63 -2.03
N LEU A 66 23.07 -3.69 -2.97
CA LEU A 66 23.96 -3.86 -4.11
C LEU A 66 25.44 -3.92 -3.70
N ILE A 67 25.87 -3.12 -2.73
CA ILE A 67 27.24 -3.18 -2.18
C ILE A 67 27.50 -4.52 -1.49
N ILE A 68 26.54 -5.04 -0.72
CA ILE A 68 26.66 -6.35 -0.08
C ILE A 68 26.70 -7.47 -1.14
N ALA A 69 25.90 -7.35 -2.20
CA ALA A 69 25.86 -8.30 -3.33
C ALA A 69 27.15 -8.35 -4.16
N ASP A 70 27.91 -7.26 -4.22
CA ASP A 70 29.22 -7.24 -4.90
C ASP A 70 30.30 -8.07 -4.14
N GLY A 71 29.99 -8.51 -2.91
CA GLY A 71 30.78 -9.54 -2.22
C GLY A 71 32.00 -9.03 -1.45
N ASN A 72 32.32 -7.74 -1.50
CA ASN A 72 33.39 -7.15 -0.68
C ASN A 72 33.04 -7.00 0.82
N ALA A 73 31.77 -7.20 1.19
CA ALA A 73 31.29 -6.98 2.56
C ALA A 73 31.23 -8.23 3.45
N ARG A 74 31.21 -9.46 2.89
CA ARG A 74 31.07 -10.69 3.69
C ARG A 74 32.45 -11.18 4.18
N ARG A 75 32.71 -11.10 5.48
CA ARG A 75 33.88 -11.75 6.10
C ARG A 75 33.72 -13.28 6.02
N GLY A 76 34.58 -13.94 5.26
CA GLY A 76 34.85 -15.38 5.40
C GLY A 76 33.92 -16.38 4.68
N GLN A 77 32.92 -15.94 3.91
CA GLN A 77 32.09 -16.84 3.08
C GLN A 77 32.31 -16.59 1.59
N ASN A 78 32.16 -17.65 0.78
CA ASN A 78 32.26 -17.61 -0.69
C ASN A 78 31.48 -16.41 -1.25
N ARG A 79 32.14 -15.65 -2.15
CA ARG A 79 31.59 -14.48 -2.83
C ARG A 79 30.22 -14.83 -3.41
N ILE A 80 29.16 -14.34 -2.77
CA ILE A 80 27.82 -14.37 -3.36
C ILE A 80 27.76 -13.20 -4.34
N GLY A 81 28.50 -13.32 -5.44
CA GLY A 81 28.40 -12.35 -6.53
C GLY A 81 27.04 -12.48 -7.23
N PHE A 82 26.72 -11.47 -8.05
CA PHE A 82 25.54 -11.45 -8.93
C PHE A 82 25.33 -12.77 -9.72
N SER A 83 26.40 -13.53 -9.98
CA SER A 83 26.38 -14.80 -10.71
C SER A 83 25.73 -15.99 -9.97
N GLY A 84 25.62 -15.98 -8.64
CA GLY A 84 25.13 -17.12 -7.86
C GLY A 84 23.68 -17.01 -7.39
N ALA A 85 23.12 -15.80 -7.37
CA ALA A 85 21.86 -15.50 -6.70
C ALA A 85 20.60 -15.92 -7.47
N TRP A 86 20.69 -16.10 -8.78
CA TRP A 86 19.56 -16.45 -9.66
C TRP A 86 19.71 -17.87 -10.25
N ASN A 87 20.43 -18.75 -9.54
CA ASN A 87 20.55 -20.15 -9.94
C ASN A 87 19.25 -20.92 -9.64
N SER A 88 18.96 -21.96 -10.43
CA SER A 88 17.73 -22.78 -10.34
C SER A 88 17.44 -23.36 -8.96
N THR A 89 18.47 -23.61 -8.14
CA THR A 89 18.35 -24.26 -6.83
C THR A 89 18.18 -23.29 -5.66
N ASN A 90 18.73 -22.07 -5.78
CA ASN A 90 18.76 -21.06 -4.69
C ASN A 90 18.13 -19.71 -5.10
N GLY A 91 17.51 -19.66 -6.27
CA GLY A 91 16.94 -18.46 -6.86
C GLY A 91 15.69 -17.97 -6.14
N PRO A 92 15.25 -16.74 -6.44
CA PRO A 92 14.07 -16.13 -5.81
C PRO A 92 12.74 -16.80 -6.24
N PHE A 93 12.74 -17.56 -7.33
CA PHE A 93 11.56 -18.24 -7.85
C PHE A 93 11.49 -19.68 -7.35
N LEU A 94 10.55 -19.95 -6.45
CA LEU A 94 10.29 -21.28 -5.89
C LEU A 94 9.31 -22.06 -6.79
N ASN A 95 9.50 -23.38 -6.90
CA ASN A 95 8.67 -24.27 -7.72
C ASN A 95 7.58 -24.99 -6.92
N GLU A 96 7.53 -24.77 -5.61
CA GLU A 96 6.66 -25.52 -4.71
C GLU A 96 5.86 -24.57 -3.82
N PHE A 97 4.56 -24.85 -3.71
CA PHE A 97 3.67 -24.18 -2.77
C PHE A 97 3.37 -25.15 -1.64
N GLN A 98 4.05 -24.94 -0.50
CA GLN A 98 3.82 -25.74 0.71
C GLN A 98 2.61 -25.15 1.44
N LEU A 99 1.73 -25.96 2.05
CA LEU A 99 0.62 -25.54 2.91
C LEU A 99 0.56 -26.47 4.11
N GLY A 100 1.32 -26.15 5.16
CA GLY A 100 1.45 -27.03 6.32
C GLY A 100 2.00 -28.38 5.89
N ALA A 101 1.24 -29.46 6.08
CA ALA A 101 1.65 -30.82 5.72
C ALA A 101 1.51 -31.17 4.21
N ARG A 102 0.94 -30.29 3.37
CA ARG A 102 0.71 -30.57 1.95
C ARG A 102 1.60 -29.70 1.08
N THR A 103 2.40 -30.32 0.21
CA THR A 103 3.13 -29.60 -0.84
C THR A 103 2.46 -29.78 -2.19
N ILE A 104 2.19 -28.68 -2.88
CA ILE A 104 1.72 -28.67 -4.27
C ILE A 104 2.90 -28.22 -5.13
N SER A 105 3.51 -29.16 -5.84
CA SER A 105 4.63 -28.90 -6.76
C SER A 105 4.13 -28.76 -8.20
N GLY A 106 4.94 -28.12 -9.06
CA GLY A 106 4.65 -27.94 -10.49
C GLY A 106 3.95 -26.62 -10.84
N PRO A 107 3.43 -26.47 -12.07
CA PRO A 107 2.87 -25.20 -12.54
C PRO A 107 1.69 -24.68 -11.70
N ALA A 108 0.86 -25.58 -11.18
CA ALA A 108 -0.23 -25.24 -10.28
C ALA A 108 0.27 -24.70 -8.94
N GLY A 109 1.36 -25.26 -8.39
CA GLY A 109 2.01 -24.76 -7.18
C GLY A 109 2.57 -23.36 -7.39
N GLN A 110 3.32 -23.14 -8.46
CA GLN A 110 3.86 -21.82 -8.82
C GLN A 110 2.76 -20.76 -9.00
N PHE A 111 1.64 -21.12 -9.63
CA PHE A 111 0.50 -20.22 -9.77
C PHE A 111 -0.10 -19.85 -8.42
N LEU A 112 -0.37 -20.82 -7.54
CA LEU A 112 -0.90 -20.57 -6.20
C LEU A 112 0.06 -19.76 -5.31
N LEU A 113 1.37 -20.01 -5.42
CA LEU A 113 2.39 -19.21 -4.74
C LEU A 113 2.36 -17.76 -5.23
N THR A 114 2.27 -17.56 -6.55
CA THR A 114 2.20 -16.22 -7.15
C THR A 114 0.94 -15.49 -6.69
N LEU A 115 -0.20 -16.17 -6.60
CA LEU A 115 -1.44 -15.59 -6.04
C LEU A 115 -1.30 -15.22 -4.56
N ASN A 116 -0.66 -16.07 -3.74
CA ASN A 116 -0.43 -15.76 -2.33
C ASN A 116 0.49 -14.54 -2.16
N VAL A 117 1.59 -14.49 -2.91
CA VAL A 117 2.53 -13.36 -2.91
C VAL A 117 1.88 -12.10 -3.46
N LEU A 118 1.01 -12.21 -4.48
CA LEU A 118 0.25 -11.07 -5.01
C LEU A 118 -0.59 -10.41 -3.93
N SER A 119 -1.33 -11.19 -3.12
CA SER A 119 -2.10 -10.65 -1.99
C SER A 119 -1.22 -9.92 -0.98
N ALA A 120 -0.07 -10.50 -0.61
CA ALA A 120 0.86 -9.88 0.32
C ALA A 120 1.48 -8.58 -0.25
N ALA A 121 1.84 -8.58 -1.53
CA ALA A 121 2.37 -7.41 -2.22
C ALA A 121 1.32 -6.29 -2.32
N LEU A 122 0.05 -6.62 -2.57
CA LEU A 122 -1.04 -5.65 -2.66
C LEU A 122 -1.25 -4.88 -1.35
N PHE A 123 -0.88 -5.45 -0.19
CA PHE A 123 -0.93 -4.72 1.08
C PHE A 123 -0.02 -3.49 1.06
N SER A 124 1.14 -3.57 0.40
CA SER A 124 2.08 -2.45 0.25
C SER A 124 1.57 -1.35 -0.70
N TYR A 125 0.54 -1.64 -1.51
CA TYR A 125 -0.09 -0.69 -2.44
C TYR A 125 -1.40 -0.08 -1.92
N VAL A 126 -1.77 -0.34 -0.67
CA VAL A 126 -2.97 0.26 -0.05
C VAL A 126 -2.74 1.76 0.21
N GLY A 127 -3.76 2.59 -0.05
CA GLY A 127 -3.73 4.02 0.26
C GLY A 127 -3.28 4.93 -0.88
N MET A 128 -3.22 4.44 -2.12
CA MET A 128 -2.93 5.28 -3.30
C MET A 128 -4.01 6.34 -3.56
N GLU A 129 -5.23 6.08 -3.09
CA GLU A 129 -6.40 6.95 -3.14
C GLU A 129 -6.35 8.11 -2.14
N ILE A 130 -5.46 8.06 -1.13
CA ILE A 130 -5.34 9.07 -0.07
C ILE A 130 -5.05 10.46 -0.64
N VAL A 131 -4.34 10.52 -1.77
CA VAL A 131 -4.06 11.77 -2.49
C VAL A 131 -5.34 12.51 -2.85
N ALA A 132 -6.39 11.79 -3.25
CA ALA A 132 -7.67 12.40 -3.60
C ALA A 132 -8.37 13.01 -2.37
N VAL A 133 -8.22 12.41 -1.19
CA VAL A 133 -8.74 12.93 0.07
C VAL A 133 -8.00 14.21 0.47
N ALA A 134 -6.66 14.19 0.42
CA ALA A 134 -5.82 15.33 0.78
C ALA A 134 -6.03 16.55 -0.14
N VAL A 135 -6.32 16.32 -1.42
CA VAL A 135 -6.61 17.38 -2.39
C VAL A 135 -7.84 18.20 -2.02
N GLY A 136 -8.84 17.59 -1.36
CA GLY A 136 -10.02 18.30 -0.88
C GLY A 136 -9.70 19.42 0.13
N GLU A 137 -8.53 19.39 0.76
CA GLU A 137 -8.08 20.33 1.79
C GLU A 137 -6.95 21.26 1.31
N ALA A 138 -6.48 21.09 0.08
CA ALA A 138 -5.37 21.87 -0.46
C ALA A 138 -5.79 23.31 -0.80
N LYS A 139 -5.30 24.29 -0.03
CA LYS A 139 -5.57 25.73 -0.21
C LYS A 139 -5.18 26.31 -1.57
N TYR A 140 -4.19 25.71 -2.25
CA TYR A 140 -3.47 26.30 -3.39
C TYR A 140 -3.91 25.78 -4.75
N LEU A 141 -4.89 24.88 -4.81
CA LEU A 141 -5.44 24.46 -6.08
C LEU A 141 -6.54 25.45 -6.47
N ASP A 142 -6.16 26.48 -7.25
CA ASP A 142 -7.11 27.19 -8.11
C ASP A 142 -8.09 26.16 -8.66
N GLN A 143 -9.39 26.41 -8.53
CA GLN A 143 -10.44 25.45 -8.88
C GLN A 143 -10.33 24.92 -10.32
N ALA A 144 -9.66 25.66 -11.20
CA ALA A 144 -9.34 25.33 -12.58
C ALA A 144 -8.06 24.48 -12.76
N LYS A 145 -7.04 24.63 -11.89
CA LYS A 145 -5.73 23.91 -11.96
C LYS A 145 -5.68 22.65 -11.08
N SER A 146 -6.71 22.45 -10.26
CA SER A 146 -6.88 21.29 -9.37
C SER A 146 -6.79 19.93 -10.08
N PRO A 147 -7.56 19.63 -11.15
CA PRO A 147 -7.58 18.29 -11.72
C PRO A 147 -6.25 17.87 -12.35
N GLU A 148 -5.53 18.78 -13.00
CA GLU A 148 -4.22 18.46 -13.60
C GLU A 148 -3.14 18.22 -12.53
N SER A 149 -3.17 18.98 -11.44
CA SER A 149 -2.21 18.80 -10.34
C SER A 149 -2.39 17.44 -9.65
N ILE A 150 -3.64 16.97 -9.51
CA ILE A 150 -3.95 15.62 -9.02
C ILE A 150 -3.33 14.57 -9.96
N LYS A 151 -3.57 14.66 -11.26
CA LYS A 151 -3.05 13.66 -12.22
C LYS A 151 -1.54 13.54 -12.19
N VAL A 152 -0.85 14.69 -12.24
CA VAL A 152 0.61 14.73 -12.23
C VAL A 152 1.12 14.16 -10.91
N GLY A 153 0.55 14.58 -9.78
CA GLY A 153 0.90 14.07 -8.46
C GLY A 153 0.70 12.55 -8.33
N THR A 154 -0.48 12.06 -8.71
CA THR A 154 -0.81 10.63 -8.72
C THR A 154 0.16 9.86 -9.61
N ARG A 155 0.44 10.32 -10.83
CA ARG A 155 1.40 9.66 -11.75
C ARG A 155 2.80 9.57 -11.16
N LYS A 156 3.30 10.64 -10.52
CA LYS A 156 4.61 10.62 -9.84
C LYS A 156 4.66 9.59 -8.72
N ILE A 157 3.60 9.50 -7.92
CA ILE A 157 3.53 8.52 -6.83
C ILE A 157 3.58 7.10 -7.40
N TYR A 158 2.79 6.79 -8.44
CA TYR A 158 2.82 5.47 -9.07
C TYR A 158 4.21 5.11 -9.64
N ILE A 159 4.84 6.03 -10.38
CA ILE A 159 6.18 5.77 -10.95
C ILE A 159 7.19 5.50 -9.84
N ARG A 160 7.20 6.32 -8.77
CA ARG A 160 8.14 6.16 -7.65
C ARG A 160 7.93 4.85 -6.92
N VAL A 161 6.68 4.50 -6.60
CA VAL A 161 6.37 3.24 -5.91
C VAL A 161 6.80 2.04 -6.78
N ILE A 162 6.44 2.03 -8.07
CA ILE A 162 6.82 0.93 -8.97
C ILE A 162 8.34 0.80 -9.08
N VAL A 163 9.05 1.89 -9.38
CA VAL A 163 10.51 1.87 -9.60
C VAL A 163 11.25 1.51 -8.32
N LEU A 164 10.94 2.15 -7.19
CA LEU A 164 11.67 1.91 -5.94
C LEU A 164 11.35 0.54 -5.33
N TYR A 165 10.12 0.05 -5.46
CA TYR A 165 9.77 -1.29 -4.94
C TYR A 165 10.37 -2.39 -5.80
N LEU A 166 10.34 -2.26 -7.13
CA LEU A 166 11.01 -3.22 -8.01
C LEU A 166 12.53 -3.20 -7.79
N ALA A 167 13.13 -2.01 -7.72
CA ALA A 167 14.56 -1.88 -7.47
C ALA A 167 14.97 -2.48 -6.11
N SER A 168 14.16 -2.30 -5.06
CA SER A 168 14.46 -2.86 -3.75
C SER A 168 14.33 -4.38 -3.71
N ILE A 169 13.30 -4.95 -4.34
CA ILE A 169 13.13 -6.41 -4.45
C ILE A 169 14.27 -7.03 -5.26
N ILE A 170 14.63 -6.44 -6.39
CA ILE A 170 15.75 -6.91 -7.23
C ILE A 170 17.07 -6.82 -6.46
N ALA A 171 17.37 -5.67 -5.85
CA ALA A 171 18.60 -5.50 -5.08
C ALA A 171 18.69 -6.49 -3.90
N MET A 172 17.57 -6.76 -3.22
CA MET A 172 17.49 -7.73 -2.12
C MET A 172 17.61 -9.19 -2.59
N SER A 173 17.21 -9.51 -3.82
CA SER A 173 17.27 -10.88 -4.35
C SER A 173 18.69 -11.40 -4.54
N PHE A 174 19.69 -10.52 -4.64
CA PHE A 174 21.09 -10.90 -4.83
C PHE A 174 21.76 -11.43 -3.54
N PRO A 175 21.72 -10.71 -2.40
CA PRO A 175 22.47 -11.14 -1.22
C PRO A 175 21.82 -12.29 -0.43
N VAL A 176 20.51 -12.55 -0.54
CA VAL A 176 19.80 -13.52 0.31
C VAL A 176 19.15 -14.62 -0.53
N TRP A 177 19.52 -15.87 -0.27
CA TRP A 177 18.93 -17.04 -0.93
C TRP A 177 17.57 -17.40 -0.33
N SER A 178 16.68 -17.95 -1.16
CA SER A 178 15.36 -18.44 -0.75
C SER A 178 15.42 -19.67 0.18
N THR A 179 16.56 -20.37 0.21
CA THR A 179 16.85 -21.54 1.05
C THR A 179 17.46 -21.16 2.41
N ASN A 180 17.69 -19.87 2.68
CA ASN A 180 18.32 -19.43 3.92
C ASN A 180 17.46 -19.82 5.15
N PRO A 181 18.01 -20.53 6.16
CA PRO A 181 17.25 -20.96 7.33
C PRO A 181 16.73 -19.81 8.20
N ASN A 182 17.37 -18.64 8.13
CA ASN A 182 16.94 -17.44 8.87
C ASN A 182 15.78 -16.70 8.20
N LEU A 183 15.46 -17.03 6.94
CA LEU A 183 14.35 -16.42 6.22
C LEU A 183 13.04 -17.13 6.63
N LYS A 184 12.21 -16.48 7.45
CA LYS A 184 10.90 -17.06 7.77
C LYS A 184 10.04 -17.13 6.51
N ARG A 185 9.65 -18.33 6.13
CA ARG A 185 8.62 -18.57 5.13
C ARG A 185 7.24 -18.34 5.76
N ASP A 186 6.26 -17.97 4.95
CA ASP A 186 4.88 -17.73 5.42
C ASP A 186 4.42 -18.96 6.25
N PRO A 187 4.01 -18.79 7.53
CA PRO A 187 3.55 -19.89 8.39
C PRO A 187 2.29 -20.60 7.88
N ARG A 188 1.55 -20.01 6.91
CA ARG A 188 0.51 -20.74 6.16
C ARG A 188 1.10 -21.88 5.34
N LEU A 189 2.37 -21.75 4.93
CA LEU A 189 3.05 -22.64 4.02
C LEU A 189 3.87 -23.71 4.74
N HIS A 190 4.33 -23.47 5.96
CA HIS A 190 5.12 -24.44 6.73
C HIS A 190 4.70 -24.48 8.19
N ASP A 191 4.33 -25.66 8.68
CA ASP A 191 4.21 -25.97 10.10
C ASP A 191 5.48 -26.74 10.49
N GLY A 192 6.44 -26.14 11.22
CA GLY A 192 7.56 -26.93 11.76
C GLY A 192 8.92 -26.29 12.02
N PHE A 193 9.16 -25.00 11.75
CA PHE A 193 10.47 -24.39 12.05
C PHE A 193 10.40 -23.43 13.25
N GLU A 194 11.38 -23.58 14.13
CA GLU A 194 11.48 -22.96 15.45
C GLU A 194 11.27 -21.45 15.41
N LYS A 195 10.53 -20.98 16.42
CA LYS A 195 10.12 -19.60 16.61
C LYS A 195 11.31 -18.73 17.04
N SER A 196 12.19 -18.36 16.10
CA SER A 196 13.16 -17.28 16.34
C SER A 196 12.47 -15.92 16.19
N GLU A 197 12.36 -15.17 17.29
CA GLU A 197 11.52 -13.96 17.40
C GLU A 197 12.11 -12.65 16.84
N SER A 198 13.25 -12.63 16.13
CA SER A 198 13.75 -11.37 15.57
C SER A 198 14.39 -11.47 14.20
N ALA A 199 14.13 -10.43 13.41
CA ALA A 199 14.65 -10.17 12.08
C ALA A 199 14.20 -11.16 10.98
N THR A 200 12.88 -11.22 10.76
CA THR A 200 12.27 -11.83 9.55
C THR A 200 12.60 -11.09 8.25
N SER A 201 13.10 -9.84 8.33
CA SER A 201 13.32 -9.01 7.15
C SER A 201 14.55 -9.47 6.37
N PRO A 202 14.43 -9.84 5.09
CA PRO A 202 15.58 -10.24 4.27
C PRO A 202 16.66 -9.15 4.17
N PHE A 203 16.25 -7.87 4.24
CA PHE A 203 17.19 -6.75 4.31
C PHE A 203 18.05 -6.79 5.58
N LEU A 204 17.49 -7.18 6.73
CA LEU A 204 18.26 -7.30 7.98
C LEU A 204 19.16 -8.52 7.95
N ILE A 205 18.67 -9.65 7.43
CA ILE A 205 19.46 -10.88 7.27
C ILE A 205 20.72 -10.60 6.45
N ALA A 206 20.59 -9.92 5.30
CA ALA A 206 21.74 -9.56 4.46
C ALA A 206 22.82 -8.75 5.21
N ILE A 207 22.40 -7.82 6.07
CA ILE A 207 23.31 -6.93 6.82
C ILE A 207 23.98 -7.66 7.98
N ILE A 208 23.24 -8.54 8.66
CA ILE A 208 23.75 -9.39 9.73
C ILE A 208 24.79 -10.37 9.16
N GLU A 209 24.49 -11.00 8.02
CA GLU A 209 25.43 -11.90 7.33
C GLU A 209 26.65 -11.17 6.76
N ALA A 210 26.51 -9.89 6.41
CA ALA A 210 27.63 -9.03 6.07
C ALA A 210 28.45 -8.60 7.30
N GLY A 211 28.00 -8.91 8.52
CA GLY A 211 28.73 -8.62 9.76
C GLY A 211 28.80 -7.14 10.13
N ILE A 212 27.79 -6.33 9.76
CA ILE A 212 27.75 -4.88 10.08
C ILE A 212 27.05 -4.68 11.44
N PRO A 213 27.77 -4.37 12.54
CA PRO A 213 27.30 -4.64 13.92
C PRO A 213 26.30 -3.62 14.52
N ILE A 214 25.91 -2.56 13.80
CA ILE A 214 24.99 -1.50 14.33
C ILE A 214 23.79 -1.28 13.42
N LEU A 215 24.01 -1.41 12.11
CA LEU A 215 23.03 -1.07 11.09
C LEU A 215 21.69 -1.83 11.19
N PRO A 216 21.66 -3.12 11.58
CA PRO A 216 20.40 -3.84 11.80
C PRO A 216 19.50 -3.19 12.85
N HIS A 217 20.08 -2.64 13.92
CA HIS A 217 19.31 -1.99 14.99
C HIS A 217 18.69 -0.67 14.52
N ILE A 218 19.47 0.15 13.79
CA ILE A 218 18.99 1.42 13.22
C ILE A 218 17.84 1.16 12.25
N LEU A 219 17.99 0.18 11.35
CA LEU A 219 16.97 -0.13 10.36
C LEU A 219 15.72 -0.75 10.99
N ASN A 220 15.87 -1.59 12.02
CA ASN A 220 14.72 -2.13 12.74
C ASN A 220 13.92 -1.03 13.44
N ALA A 221 14.59 -0.09 14.11
CA ALA A 221 13.94 1.09 14.70
C ALA A 221 13.25 1.95 13.63
N PHE A 222 13.88 2.13 12.47
CA PHE A 222 13.29 2.82 11.33
C PHE A 222 12.04 2.11 10.79
N PHE A 223 12.01 0.78 10.70
CA PHE A 223 10.82 0.04 10.25
C PHE A 223 9.65 0.23 11.22
N VAL A 224 9.90 0.20 12.53
CA VAL A 224 8.88 0.52 13.56
C VAL A 224 8.36 1.94 13.40
N PHE A 225 9.27 2.92 13.26
CA PHE A 225 8.91 4.31 13.01
C PHE A 225 8.09 4.50 11.73
N SER A 226 8.48 3.82 10.65
CA SER A 226 7.79 3.92 9.35
C SER A 226 6.37 3.36 9.43
N GLY A 227 6.20 2.21 10.11
CA GLY A 227 4.90 1.61 10.39
C GLY A 227 4.01 2.50 11.26
N PHE A 228 4.58 3.09 12.33
CA PHE A 228 3.85 4.04 13.18
C PHE A 228 3.38 5.27 12.40
N ALA A 229 4.24 5.87 11.58
CA ALA A 229 3.86 7.00 10.74
C ALA A 229 2.76 6.61 9.71
N SER A 230 2.77 5.39 9.19
CA SER A 230 1.68 4.87 8.33
C SER A 230 0.36 4.72 9.10
N ALA A 231 0.41 4.29 10.36
CA ALA A 231 -0.78 4.20 11.23
C ALA A 231 -1.38 5.59 11.51
N VAL A 232 -0.55 6.60 11.77
CA VAL A 232 -1.00 8.00 11.92
C VAL A 232 -1.73 8.47 10.66
N ASN A 233 -1.15 8.28 9.48
CA ASN A 233 -1.78 8.67 8.21
C ASN A 233 -3.11 7.93 7.96
N SER A 234 -3.17 6.63 8.28
CA SER A 234 -4.39 5.83 8.12
C SER A 234 -5.52 6.32 9.04
N LEU A 235 -5.21 6.67 10.29
CA LEU A 235 -6.18 7.23 11.22
C LEU A 235 -6.68 8.62 10.75
N TYR A 236 -5.78 9.47 10.26
CA TYR A 236 -6.11 10.76 9.67
C TYR A 236 -7.11 10.60 8.50
N VAL A 237 -6.82 9.72 7.55
CA VAL A 237 -7.69 9.47 6.38
C VAL A 237 -9.05 8.93 6.81
N SER A 238 -9.08 7.93 7.71
CA SER A 238 -10.32 7.34 8.18
C SER A 238 -11.24 8.39 8.82
N SER A 239 -10.68 9.29 9.63
CA SER A 239 -11.44 10.35 10.29
C SER A 239 -12.06 11.33 9.29
N ARG A 240 -11.35 11.66 8.20
CA ARG A 240 -11.84 12.59 7.18
C ARG A 240 -12.95 11.98 6.33
N ILE A 241 -12.82 10.70 5.99
CA ILE A 241 -13.88 9.97 5.30
C ILE A 241 -15.14 9.92 6.18
N LEU A 242 -15.02 9.49 7.45
CA LEU A 242 -16.16 9.44 8.38
C LEU A 242 -16.81 10.81 8.59
N TYR A 243 -16.00 11.85 8.80
CA TYR A 243 -16.50 13.22 8.97
C TYR A 243 -17.23 13.73 7.72
N SER A 244 -16.69 13.47 6.52
CA SER A 244 -17.32 13.88 5.26
C SER A 244 -18.67 13.19 5.03
N LEU A 245 -18.81 11.95 5.49
CA LEU A 245 -20.05 11.19 5.42
C LEU A 245 -21.06 11.66 6.48
N ALA A 246 -20.60 11.96 7.70
CA ALA A 246 -21.43 12.51 8.78
C ALA A 246 -22.02 13.88 8.39
N LYS A 247 -21.22 14.76 7.75
CA LYS A 247 -21.68 16.06 7.26
C LYS A 247 -22.75 15.98 6.17
N ARG A 248 -22.86 14.83 5.49
CA ARG A 248 -23.87 14.56 4.45
C ARG A 248 -25.08 13.80 5.00
N ASP A 249 -25.28 13.76 6.32
CA ASP A 249 -26.37 13.06 7.01
C ASP A 249 -26.51 11.57 6.63
N MET A 250 -25.40 10.91 6.26
CA MET A 250 -25.41 9.49 5.90
C MET A 250 -25.51 8.56 7.12
N GLY A 251 -25.80 9.09 8.31
CA GLY A 251 -26.01 8.30 9.53
C GLY A 251 -24.73 7.78 10.18
N ILE A 252 -23.61 8.49 10.01
CA ILE A 252 -22.30 8.14 10.55
C ILE A 252 -21.95 9.07 11.73
N PRO A 253 -21.25 8.59 12.78
CA PRO A 253 -20.94 9.40 13.96
C PRO A 253 -20.19 10.70 13.62
N SER A 254 -20.59 11.81 14.24
CA SER A 254 -19.94 13.13 14.08
C SER A 254 -18.53 13.18 14.70
N ALA A 255 -18.27 12.38 15.74
CA ALA A 255 -16.98 12.25 16.41
C ALA A 255 -16.02 11.28 15.68
N ALA A 256 -15.75 11.56 14.39
CA ALA A 256 -15.06 10.65 13.47
C ALA A 256 -13.67 10.17 13.93
N VAL A 257 -12.87 11.03 14.59
CA VAL A 257 -11.55 10.67 15.12
C VAL A 257 -11.68 9.67 16.27
N GLY A 258 -12.63 9.89 17.18
CA GLY A 258 -12.88 9.01 18.33
C GLY A 258 -13.32 7.62 17.89
N THR A 259 -14.15 7.52 16.85
CA THR A 259 -14.57 6.23 16.28
C THR A 259 -13.38 5.45 15.73
N GLY A 260 -12.50 6.07 14.93
CA GLY A 260 -11.30 5.41 14.40
C GLY A 260 -10.33 4.99 15.50
N TRP A 261 -10.16 5.81 16.53
CA TRP A 261 -9.30 5.52 17.67
C TRP A 261 -9.82 4.35 18.53
N ILE A 262 -11.14 4.26 18.75
CA ILE A 262 -11.78 3.12 19.43
C ILE A 262 -11.60 1.85 18.60
N VAL A 263 -11.77 1.90 17.28
CA VAL A 263 -11.54 0.73 16.41
C VAL A 263 -10.09 0.27 16.50
N ALA A 264 -9.12 1.18 16.70
CA ALA A 264 -7.73 0.82 16.90
C ALA A 264 -7.46 0.01 18.20
N LEU A 265 -8.40 -0.02 19.18
CA LEU A 265 -8.31 -0.91 20.35
C LEU A 265 -8.32 -2.39 19.97
N VAL A 266 -8.83 -2.73 18.78
CA VAL A 266 -8.76 -4.10 18.25
C VAL A 266 -7.31 -4.61 18.16
N SER A 267 -6.31 -3.73 18.12
CA SER A 267 -4.89 -4.09 18.22
C SER A 267 -4.50 -4.85 19.50
N ILE A 268 -5.29 -4.73 20.59
CA ILE A 268 -5.11 -5.46 21.86
C ILE A 268 -5.19 -6.99 21.67
N VAL A 269 -5.84 -7.46 20.60
CA VAL A 269 -5.85 -8.89 20.23
C VAL A 269 -4.42 -9.45 20.05
N GLY A 270 -3.45 -8.60 19.68
CA GLY A 270 -2.02 -8.94 19.58
C GLY A 270 -1.33 -9.29 20.91
N ILE A 271 -2.01 -9.13 22.05
CA ILE A 271 -1.51 -9.56 23.37
C ILE A 271 -1.66 -11.08 23.53
N TRP A 272 -2.81 -11.61 23.09
CA TRP A 272 -3.27 -12.98 23.34
C TRP A 272 -2.81 -13.99 22.29
N GLN A 273 -2.48 -13.53 21.08
CA GLN A 273 -1.99 -14.35 19.97
C GLN A 273 -0.60 -13.88 19.54
N GLU A 274 0.09 -14.69 18.73
CA GLU A 274 1.40 -14.31 18.19
C GLU A 274 1.25 -13.05 17.32
N PRO A 275 2.01 -11.95 17.58
CA PRO A 275 1.82 -10.68 16.87
C PRO A 275 1.94 -10.81 15.35
N SER A 276 2.81 -11.72 14.88
CA SER A 276 3.00 -12.05 13.47
C SER A 276 1.72 -12.61 12.83
N GLU A 277 1.03 -13.50 13.51
CA GLU A 277 -0.21 -14.13 13.05
C GLU A 277 -1.36 -13.13 13.02
N VAL A 278 -1.48 -12.31 14.07
CA VAL A 278 -2.49 -11.26 14.18
C VAL A 278 -2.30 -10.22 13.08
N PHE A 279 -1.08 -9.75 12.88
CA PHE A 279 -0.73 -8.84 11.78
C PHE A 279 -1.06 -9.44 10.41
N ARG A 280 -0.79 -10.74 10.20
CA ARG A 280 -1.14 -11.43 8.95
C ARG A 280 -2.66 -11.44 8.71
N LYS A 281 -3.47 -11.71 9.73
CA LYS A 281 -4.94 -11.68 9.63
C LYS A 281 -5.43 -10.27 9.29
N PHE A 282 -4.91 -9.24 9.97
CA PHE A 282 -5.27 -7.84 9.70
C PHE A 282 -4.82 -7.34 8.31
N SER A 283 -3.60 -7.67 7.89
CA SER A 283 -3.11 -7.30 6.56
C SER A 283 -3.93 -7.96 5.44
N THR A 284 -4.28 -9.25 5.60
CA THR A 284 -5.17 -9.94 4.66
C THR A 284 -6.53 -9.23 4.55
N ASN A 285 -7.12 -8.88 5.70
CA ASN A 285 -8.40 -8.16 5.73
C ASN A 285 -8.29 -6.74 5.12
N ALA A 286 -7.18 -6.04 5.39
CA ALA A 286 -6.93 -4.71 4.86
C ALA A 286 -6.82 -4.73 3.33
N VAL A 287 -6.16 -5.74 2.76
CA VAL A 287 -6.09 -5.94 1.30
C VAL A 287 -7.49 -6.10 0.71
N VAL A 288 -8.33 -6.97 1.26
CA VAL A 288 -9.70 -7.16 0.75
C VAL A 288 -10.52 -5.88 0.87
N SER A 289 -10.40 -5.18 2.00
CA SER A 289 -11.08 -3.89 2.22
C SER A 289 -10.66 -2.84 1.17
N ALA A 290 -9.36 -2.73 0.90
CA ALA A 290 -8.83 -1.82 -0.11
C ALA A 290 -9.26 -2.20 -1.53
N GLN A 291 -9.33 -3.50 -1.85
CA GLN A 291 -9.84 -3.94 -3.16
C GLN A 291 -11.33 -3.65 -3.33
N ILE A 292 -12.15 -3.74 -2.27
CA ILE A 292 -13.55 -3.30 -2.32
C ILE A 292 -13.62 -1.80 -2.64
N VAL A 293 -12.80 -0.97 -1.99
CA VAL A 293 -12.72 0.47 -2.29
C VAL A 293 -12.33 0.70 -3.75
N ASN A 294 -11.30 0.00 -4.25
CA ASN A 294 -10.86 0.10 -5.64
C ASN A 294 -11.93 -0.35 -6.65
N CYS A 295 -12.68 -1.41 -6.34
CA CYS A 295 -13.86 -1.83 -7.11
C CYS A 295 -14.90 -0.71 -7.19
N CYS A 296 -15.23 -0.10 -6.05
CA CYS A 296 -16.17 1.02 -5.99
C CYS A 296 -15.70 2.23 -6.78
N ILE A 297 -14.40 2.56 -6.73
CA ILE A 297 -13.80 3.63 -7.52
C ILE A 297 -13.92 3.33 -9.02
N CYS A 298 -13.56 2.12 -9.44
CA CYS A 298 -13.66 1.71 -10.85
C CYS A 298 -15.10 1.74 -11.35
N LEU A 299 -16.06 1.22 -10.57
CA LEU A 299 -17.47 1.21 -10.92
C LEU A 299 -18.05 2.64 -11.00
N SER A 300 -17.69 3.50 -10.04
CA SER A 300 -18.09 4.91 -10.03
C SER A 300 -17.55 5.64 -11.26
N TYR A 301 -16.30 5.39 -11.63
CA TYR A 301 -15.71 5.97 -12.83
C TYR A 301 -16.39 5.46 -14.12
N ILE A 302 -16.72 4.16 -14.22
CA ILE A 302 -17.43 3.62 -15.39
C ILE A 302 -18.82 4.27 -15.54
N ARG A 303 -19.56 4.42 -14.44
CA ARG A 303 -20.88 5.07 -14.43
C ARG A 303 -20.76 6.55 -14.81
N TYR A 304 -19.79 7.25 -14.22
CA TYR A 304 -19.48 8.64 -14.54
C TYR A 304 -19.13 8.82 -16.02
N TYR A 305 -18.27 7.95 -16.57
CA TYR A 305 -17.86 8.00 -17.97
C TYR A 305 -19.04 7.77 -18.94
N ARG A 306 -19.94 6.85 -18.62
CA ARG A 306 -21.17 6.63 -19.39
C ARG A 306 -22.07 7.87 -19.37
N HIS A 307 -22.25 8.48 -18.21
CA HIS A 307 -23.07 9.68 -18.07
C HIS A 307 -22.47 10.89 -18.82
N LEU A 308 -21.14 11.08 -18.72
CA LEU A 308 -20.45 12.12 -19.49
C LEU A 308 -20.64 11.97 -21.00
N ARG A 309 -20.55 10.75 -21.54
CA ARG A 309 -20.79 10.51 -22.98
C ARG A 309 -22.23 10.78 -23.39
N GLN A 310 -23.20 10.60 -22.50
CA GLN A 310 -24.59 10.97 -22.77
C GLN A 310 -24.77 12.49 -22.82
N LEU A 311 -24.13 13.22 -21.89
CA LEU A 311 -24.16 14.68 -21.83
C LEU A 311 -23.37 15.35 -22.97
N GLU A 312 -22.29 14.73 -23.44
CA GLU A 312 -21.51 15.17 -24.61
C GLU A 312 -22.41 15.37 -25.83
N ASN A 313 -23.39 14.48 -26.02
CA ASN A 313 -24.34 14.54 -27.13
C ASN A 313 -25.48 15.54 -26.92
N GLN A 314 -25.69 16.07 -25.70
CA GLN A 314 -26.87 16.89 -25.36
C GLN A 314 -26.56 18.36 -25.07
N VAL A 315 -25.43 18.70 -24.42
CA VAL A 315 -25.25 20.04 -23.79
C VAL A 315 -24.08 20.84 -24.37
N ALA A 316 -22.93 20.21 -24.65
CA ALA A 316 -21.74 20.93 -25.15
C ALA A 316 -20.75 20.01 -25.87
N PRO A 317 -20.99 19.68 -27.15
CA PRO A 317 -20.17 18.72 -27.91
C PRO A 317 -18.69 19.15 -28.03
N ASP A 318 -18.39 20.45 -28.11
CA ASP A 318 -17.02 20.92 -28.35
C ASP A 318 -16.13 20.98 -27.10
N LYS A 319 -16.72 21.13 -25.90
CA LYS A 319 -15.97 21.24 -24.64
C LYS A 319 -15.80 19.91 -23.90
N LEU A 320 -16.69 18.95 -24.14
CA LEU A 320 -16.71 17.64 -23.47
C LEU A 320 -16.14 16.50 -24.33
N ARG A 321 -15.91 16.74 -25.63
CA ARG A 321 -15.29 15.76 -26.52
C ARG A 321 -13.92 15.33 -26.04
N ALA A 322 -13.66 14.02 -26.09
CA ALA A 322 -12.33 13.46 -25.86
C ALA A 322 -11.27 13.97 -26.87
N SER A 323 -11.72 14.55 -27.99
CA SER A 323 -10.88 15.24 -28.96
C SER A 323 -10.33 16.57 -28.46
N ASN A 324 -11.00 17.23 -27.51
CA ASN A 324 -10.56 18.52 -26.98
C ASN A 324 -9.36 18.30 -26.04
N ASN A 325 -8.25 19.00 -26.29
CA ASN A 325 -7.05 18.94 -25.44
C ASN A 325 -7.27 19.53 -24.05
N LEU A 326 -8.28 20.39 -23.89
CA LEU A 326 -8.70 20.93 -22.61
C LEU A 326 -9.49 19.89 -21.79
N TYR A 327 -9.84 18.71 -22.33
CA TYR A 327 -10.55 17.68 -21.57
C TYR A 327 -9.69 17.20 -20.39
N ALA A 328 -9.99 17.76 -19.21
CA ALA A 328 -9.27 17.55 -17.97
C ALA A 328 -9.36 16.10 -17.44
N TYR A 329 -9.95 15.16 -18.16
CA TYR A 329 -10.03 13.76 -17.75
C TYR A 329 -9.53 12.76 -18.80
N LYS A 330 -8.79 13.21 -19.83
CA LYS A 330 -8.24 12.31 -20.87
C LYS A 330 -7.21 11.34 -20.29
N SER A 331 -7.45 10.04 -20.41
CA SER A 331 -6.45 8.98 -20.17
C SER A 331 -6.45 8.01 -21.34
N HIS A 332 -5.28 7.42 -21.61
CA HIS A 332 -5.13 6.43 -22.67
C HIS A 332 -5.98 5.20 -22.36
N PHE A 333 -6.70 4.67 -23.36
CA PHE A 333 -7.55 3.46 -23.25
C PHE A 333 -8.71 3.56 -22.25
N GLN A 334 -9.34 4.73 -22.11
CA GLN A 334 -10.63 4.84 -21.41
C GLN A 334 -11.77 4.25 -22.25
N PRO A 335 -12.69 3.44 -21.69
CA PRO A 335 -12.81 3.02 -20.29
C PRO A 335 -12.18 1.65 -19.98
N VAL A 336 -11.50 1.02 -20.94
CA VAL A 336 -10.97 -0.37 -20.84
C VAL A 336 -10.12 -0.59 -19.58
N ARG A 337 -9.26 0.37 -19.22
CA ARG A 337 -8.43 0.28 -18.00
C ARG A 337 -9.24 0.20 -16.71
N ALA A 338 -10.38 0.88 -16.63
CA ALA A 338 -11.25 0.84 -15.45
C ALA A 338 -11.99 -0.49 -15.34
N ILE A 339 -12.39 -1.08 -16.48
CA ILE A 339 -13.01 -2.41 -16.53
C ILE A 339 -12.00 -3.48 -16.12
N PHE A 340 -10.78 -3.43 -16.65
CA PHE A 340 -9.70 -4.32 -16.27
C PHE A 340 -9.39 -4.20 -14.77
N GLY A 341 -9.29 -2.98 -14.24
CA GLY A 341 -9.10 -2.73 -12.80
C GLY A 341 -10.21 -3.33 -11.96
N PHE A 342 -11.49 -3.15 -12.36
CA PHE A 342 -12.63 -3.74 -11.65
C PHE A 342 -12.57 -5.28 -11.62
N ILE A 343 -12.32 -5.92 -12.77
CA ILE A 343 -12.22 -7.38 -12.87
C ILE A 343 -11.04 -7.89 -12.03
N GLY A 344 -9.88 -7.22 -12.09
CA GLY A 344 -8.70 -7.59 -11.31
C GLY A 344 -8.92 -7.47 -9.80
N CYS A 345 -9.55 -6.38 -9.34
CA CYS A 345 -9.88 -6.21 -7.92
C CYS A 345 -10.88 -7.29 -7.45
N ALA A 346 -11.92 -7.58 -8.25
CA ALA A 346 -12.88 -8.64 -7.95
C ALA A 346 -12.22 -10.03 -7.90
N PHE A 347 -11.31 -10.32 -8.83
CA PHE A 347 -10.53 -11.56 -8.83
C PHE A 347 -9.70 -11.70 -7.55
N VAL A 348 -8.96 -10.66 -7.16
CA VAL A 348 -8.15 -10.69 -5.92
C VAL A 348 -9.01 -10.91 -4.68
N ILE A 349 -10.18 -10.27 -4.59
CA ILE A 349 -11.11 -10.47 -3.47
C ILE A 349 -11.49 -11.95 -3.35
N LEU A 350 -11.77 -12.61 -4.48
CA LEU A 350 -12.12 -14.03 -4.50
C LEU A 350 -10.93 -14.91 -4.13
N THR A 351 -9.74 -14.63 -4.65
CA THR A 351 -8.57 -15.52 -4.47
C THR A 351 -7.87 -15.37 -3.12
N ASN A 352 -8.06 -14.26 -2.40
CA ASN A 352 -7.29 -13.97 -1.17
C ASN A 352 -7.51 -15.01 -0.05
N GLY A 353 -8.69 -15.64 0.01
CA GLY A 353 -8.99 -16.69 0.99
C GLY A 353 -8.47 -18.09 0.62
N LEU A 354 -8.01 -18.30 -0.62
CA LEU A 354 -7.61 -19.63 -1.12
C LEU A 354 -6.55 -20.32 -0.25
N PRO A 355 -5.47 -19.67 0.20
CA PRO A 355 -4.46 -20.33 1.03
C PRO A 355 -5.04 -20.88 2.35
N ALA A 356 -5.99 -20.16 2.96
CA ALA A 356 -6.62 -20.58 4.20
C ALA A 356 -7.60 -21.76 3.99
N MET A 357 -8.27 -21.80 2.83
CA MET A 357 -9.17 -22.89 2.45
C MET A 357 -8.43 -24.17 2.06
N LEU A 358 -7.24 -24.04 1.46
CA LEU A 358 -6.44 -25.16 0.98
C LEU A 358 -5.54 -25.80 2.05
N LYS A 359 -5.32 -25.13 3.19
CA LYS A 359 -4.58 -25.67 4.34
C LYS A 359 -5.34 -26.84 4.97
N LYS A 360 -4.61 -27.86 5.43
CA LYS A 360 -5.16 -29.01 6.19
C LYS A 360 -4.53 -29.06 7.59
N PRO A 361 -5.32 -29.00 8.68
CA PRO A 361 -6.76 -28.70 8.74
C PRO A 361 -7.07 -27.28 8.25
N VAL A 362 -8.34 -27.04 7.89
CA VAL A 362 -8.80 -25.76 7.33
C VAL A 362 -8.62 -24.64 8.34
N ASP A 363 -7.95 -23.54 7.95
CA ASP A 363 -7.76 -22.36 8.79
C ASP A 363 -9.02 -21.48 8.78
N ALA A 364 -10.00 -21.84 9.61
CA ALA A 364 -11.26 -21.11 9.74
C ALA A 364 -11.03 -19.62 10.10
N GLY A 365 -10.05 -19.33 10.96
CA GLY A 365 -9.70 -17.96 11.34
C GLY A 365 -9.14 -17.16 10.17
N GLY A 366 -8.32 -17.78 9.32
CA GLY A 366 -7.81 -17.20 8.08
C GLY A 366 -8.90 -16.92 7.04
N ILE A 367 -9.90 -17.80 6.92
CA ILE A 367 -11.05 -17.61 6.01
C ILE A 367 -11.89 -16.43 6.47
N VAL A 368 -12.27 -16.38 7.75
CA VAL A 368 -13.05 -15.28 8.32
C VAL A 368 -12.30 -13.96 8.14
N ALA A 369 -11.01 -13.92 8.47
CA ALA A 369 -10.18 -12.73 8.29
C ALA A 369 -10.09 -12.27 6.82
N SER A 370 -10.25 -13.17 5.84
CA SER A 370 -10.20 -12.82 4.42
C SER A 370 -11.52 -12.24 3.91
N TYR A 371 -12.67 -12.68 4.44
CA TYR A 371 -13.98 -12.32 3.87
C TYR A 371 -14.89 -11.47 4.78
N ILE A 372 -14.50 -11.22 6.03
CA ILE A 372 -15.30 -10.40 6.96
C ILE A 372 -15.62 -9.02 6.40
N SER A 373 -14.67 -8.36 5.74
CA SER A 373 -14.91 -7.05 5.10
C SER A 373 -15.89 -7.10 3.94
N VAL A 374 -15.97 -8.21 3.20
CA VAL A 374 -16.96 -8.37 2.13
C VAL A 374 -18.36 -8.43 2.72
N PHE A 375 -18.54 -9.23 3.78
CA PHE A 375 -19.81 -9.35 4.48
C PHE A 375 -20.23 -8.02 5.12
N LEU A 376 -19.28 -7.33 5.77
CA LEU A 376 -19.53 -6.03 6.39
C LEU A 376 -19.88 -4.95 5.37
N PHE A 377 -19.22 -4.93 4.21
CA PHE A 377 -19.58 -4.02 3.13
C PHE A 377 -20.97 -4.32 2.58
N ALA A 378 -21.29 -5.60 2.32
CA ALA A 378 -22.60 -5.99 1.82
C ALA A 378 -23.73 -5.65 2.80
N SER A 379 -23.53 -5.85 4.11
CA SER A 379 -24.52 -5.52 5.13
C SER A 379 -24.73 -4.01 5.26
N LEU A 380 -23.66 -3.21 5.22
CA LEU A 380 -23.75 -1.75 5.22
C LEU A 380 -24.42 -1.22 3.94
N ALA A 381 -24.09 -1.78 2.77
CA ALA A 381 -24.72 -1.40 1.51
C ALA A 381 -26.21 -1.74 1.50
N LEU A 382 -26.60 -2.92 2.01
CA LEU A 382 -27.99 -3.31 2.17
C LEU A 382 -28.73 -2.38 3.14
N PHE A 383 -28.13 -2.08 4.29
CA PHE A 383 -28.70 -1.16 5.27
C PHE A 383 -28.92 0.24 4.66
N TYR A 384 -27.93 0.75 3.92
CA TYR A 384 -28.04 2.03 3.23
C TYR A 384 -29.14 2.00 2.17
N ALA A 385 -29.20 0.96 1.33
CA ALA A 385 -30.24 0.81 0.31
C ALA A 385 -31.65 0.74 0.93
N LEU A 386 -31.81 0.06 2.06
CA LEU A 386 -33.09 0.00 2.79
C LEU A 386 -33.47 1.35 3.40
N LYS A 387 -32.51 2.08 3.96
CA LYS A 387 -32.72 3.44 4.50
C LYS A 387 -33.08 4.42 3.37
N GLU A 388 -32.38 4.35 2.25
CA GLU A 388 -32.60 5.22 1.10
C GLU A 388 -33.93 4.91 0.41
N ALA A 389 -34.31 3.64 0.25
CA ALA A 389 -35.63 3.25 -0.24
C ALA A 389 -36.77 3.80 0.64
N ARG A 390 -36.58 3.87 1.97
CA ARG A 390 -37.53 4.52 2.89
C ARG A 390 -37.55 6.04 2.72
N SER A 391 -36.38 6.68 2.55
CA SER A 391 -36.27 8.14 2.34
C SER A 391 -36.79 8.59 0.98
N TYR A 392 -36.63 7.78 -0.07
CA TYR A 392 -37.16 8.00 -1.41
C TYR A 392 -38.69 7.93 -1.40
N LYS A 393 -39.24 6.88 -0.76
CA LYS A 393 -40.70 6.78 -0.52
C LYS A 393 -41.24 7.93 0.34
N ALA A 394 -40.42 8.53 1.20
CA ALA A 394 -40.77 9.71 1.99
C ALA A 394 -40.54 11.05 1.27
N GLY A 395 -40.14 11.06 0.00
CA GLY A 395 -39.98 12.27 -0.82
C GLY A 395 -38.81 13.17 -0.44
N LYS A 396 -37.81 12.68 0.31
CA LYS A 396 -36.72 13.50 0.88
C LYS A 396 -35.44 13.56 0.07
N ILE A 397 -35.34 12.83 -1.05
CA ILE A 397 -34.11 12.76 -1.84
C ILE A 397 -34.19 13.76 -2.99
N LYS A 398 -33.29 14.75 -2.97
CA LYS A 398 -32.97 15.56 -4.15
C LYS A 398 -32.01 14.75 -5.02
N ASP A 399 -32.26 14.70 -6.32
CA ASP A 399 -31.35 14.06 -7.27
C ASP A 399 -29.93 14.57 -7.05
N PHE A 400 -28.97 13.65 -6.95
CA PHE A 400 -27.57 13.99 -6.92
C PHE A 400 -27.20 14.61 -8.27
N GLU A 401 -27.24 15.93 -8.38
CA GLU A 401 -26.66 16.62 -9.53
C GLU A 401 -25.16 16.31 -9.57
N ILE A 402 -24.75 15.56 -10.58
CA ILE A 402 -23.34 15.39 -10.90
C ILE A 402 -22.84 16.76 -11.35
N GLN A 403 -22.24 17.52 -10.44
CA GLN A 403 -21.59 18.79 -10.77
C GLN A 403 -20.42 18.48 -11.72
N TYR A 404 -20.62 18.72 -13.02
CA TYR A 404 -19.56 18.67 -14.00
C TYR A 404 -18.86 20.03 -14.00
N ARG A 405 -17.56 20.04 -13.72
CA ARG A 405 -16.77 21.26 -13.77
C ARG A 405 -16.13 21.38 -15.15
N LEU A 406 -16.36 22.51 -15.82
CA LEU A 406 -15.71 22.81 -17.09
C LEU A 406 -14.19 22.88 -16.87
N PRO A 407 -13.38 22.35 -17.80
CA PRO A 407 -11.94 22.38 -17.65
C PRO A 407 -11.39 23.82 -17.62
N GLY A 408 -10.28 24.00 -16.90
CA GLY A 408 -9.52 25.25 -16.90
C GLY A 408 -8.91 25.58 -18.26
N SER A 409 -8.38 26.79 -18.42
CA SER A 409 -7.86 27.32 -19.69
C SER A 409 -6.50 26.76 -20.12
N GLU A 410 -5.75 26.09 -19.23
CA GLU A 410 -4.38 25.61 -19.51
C GLU A 410 -4.14 24.18 -19.01
N ARG A 411 -3.48 23.37 -19.84
CA ARG A 411 -3.08 22.00 -19.52
C ARG A 411 -1.64 21.99 -18.98
N ARG A 412 -1.43 21.45 -17.77
CA ARG A 412 -0.07 21.26 -17.23
C ARG A 412 0.56 20.00 -17.83
N GLY A 413 1.74 20.15 -18.44
CA GLY A 413 2.55 19.04 -18.94
C GLY A 413 2.48 18.78 -20.45
N ASP A 414 1.85 19.67 -21.22
CA ASP A 414 2.22 19.79 -22.63
C ASP A 414 3.65 20.32 -22.68
N LEU A 415 4.49 19.71 -23.51
CA LEU A 415 5.83 20.19 -23.76
C LEU A 415 5.68 21.36 -24.75
N PRO A 416 5.91 22.62 -24.33
CA PRO A 416 5.79 23.76 -25.23
C PRO A 416 7.04 23.81 -26.10
N LEU A 417 7.18 22.84 -27.00
CA LEU A 417 8.14 22.96 -28.09
C LEU A 417 7.54 23.94 -29.09
N ASP A 418 8.01 25.16 -29.03
CA ASP A 418 7.68 26.16 -30.03
C ASP A 418 8.77 26.13 -31.10
N SER A 419 8.37 25.96 -32.37
CA SER A 419 9.27 26.02 -33.51
C SER A 419 9.86 27.42 -33.72
N SER A 420 9.29 28.44 -33.07
CA SER A 420 9.80 29.82 -33.09
C SER A 420 10.84 30.13 -32.00
N LEU A 421 11.00 29.27 -30.98
CA LEU A 421 11.96 29.44 -29.90
C LEU A 421 13.32 28.78 -30.21
N GLY A 422 14.40 29.31 -29.64
CA GLY A 422 15.75 28.79 -29.86
C GLY A 422 15.96 27.41 -29.22
N ILE A 423 16.91 26.62 -29.76
CA ILE A 423 17.25 25.27 -29.27
C ILE A 423 17.49 25.24 -27.75
N LYS A 424 18.17 26.26 -27.19
CA LYS A 424 18.44 26.36 -25.75
C LYS A 424 17.17 26.53 -24.91
N GLU A 425 16.18 27.26 -25.41
CA GLU A 425 14.91 27.49 -24.71
C GLU A 425 14.03 26.25 -24.76
N ASN A 426 14.02 25.55 -25.88
CA ASN A 426 13.35 24.25 -26.02
C ASN A 426 14.01 23.16 -25.14
N ILE A 427 15.34 23.15 -24.98
CA ILE A 427 16.04 22.26 -24.03
C ILE A 427 15.67 22.62 -22.58
N LYS A 428 15.56 23.91 -22.25
CA LYS A 428 15.13 24.36 -20.92
C LYS A 428 13.67 24.00 -20.63
N ALA A 429 12.80 24.13 -21.62
CA ALA A 429 11.40 23.68 -21.57
C ALA A 429 11.29 22.16 -21.45
N PHE A 430 12.16 21.40 -22.12
CA PHE A 430 12.27 19.95 -21.97
C PHE A 430 12.78 19.54 -20.58
N GLY A 431 13.79 20.23 -20.04
CA GLY A 431 14.29 20.01 -18.69
C GLY A 431 13.23 20.33 -17.62
N SER A 432 12.49 21.43 -17.77
CA SER A 432 11.39 21.76 -16.87
C SER A 432 10.22 20.77 -16.99
N TRP A 433 9.92 20.30 -18.20
CA TRP A 433 8.95 19.24 -18.44
C TRP A 433 9.37 17.90 -17.79
N ILE A 434 10.63 17.50 -17.95
CA ILE A 434 11.21 16.34 -17.25
C ILE A 434 11.04 16.48 -15.73
N LEU A 435 11.35 17.64 -15.15
CA LEU A 435 11.15 17.93 -13.71
C LEU A 435 9.66 17.93 -13.29
N VAL A 436 8.75 18.28 -14.19
CA VAL A 436 7.30 18.16 -13.98
C VAL A 436 6.86 16.69 -14.00
N TYR A 437 7.61 15.77 -14.59
CA TYR A 437 7.23 14.35 -14.73
C TYR A 437 8.06 13.34 -13.90
N LEU A 438 9.28 13.67 -13.46
CA LEU A 438 10.05 12.97 -12.40
C LEU A 438 9.66 13.46 -11.00
#